data_AF-A0A1J7C853-F1
#
_entry.id   AF-A0A1J7C853-F1
#
_cell.length_a   1.000
_cell.length_b   1.000
_cell.length_c   1.000
_cell.angle_alpha   90.00
_cell.angle_beta   90.00
_cell.angle_gamma   90.00
#
_symmetry.space_group_name_H-M   'P 1'
#
loop_
_entity.id
_entity.type
_entity.pdbx_description
1 polymer ?
#
loop_
_entity_poly.entity_id
_entity_poly.type
_entity_poly.pdbx_seq_one_letter_code
_entity_poly.pdbx_strand_id
1 'polypeptide(L)'
;MGRLPARHHFKFSLLLVMLRFFTTTGRSRQHLLSSVGDTMQFFGLQDETLQANMPENWQLLDDEWRKLLNDSCLAPPHVLKNYFLYQFHHSTFGLKDLTHSIRTLYYYFIDFFYLKTLLSMQSVRGRAVSEEAVQLTFSHYATVTMHSAHFRPQLDALIDKLNYGDDLSCLLLLN
;
A
#
# COMPACT_ATOMS: atom_id res chain seq x y z
N MET A 1 -3.57 28.48 -7.83
CA MET A 1 -2.97 27.15 -7.62
C MET A 1 -3.28 26.72 -6.18
N GLY A 2 -4.31 25.90 -5.99
CA GLY A 2 -4.66 25.40 -4.65
C GLY A 2 -3.60 24.41 -4.18
N ARG A 3 -3.08 24.56 -2.96
CA ARG A 3 -2.22 23.54 -2.35
C ARG A 3 -3.02 22.24 -2.26
N LEU A 4 -2.54 21.19 -2.92
CA LEU A 4 -3.03 19.83 -2.69
C LEU A 4 -2.93 19.51 -1.19
N PRO A 5 -3.96 18.91 -0.56
CA PRO A 5 -3.94 18.61 0.87
C PRO A 5 -2.75 17.73 1.24
N ALA A 6 -2.15 17.95 2.43
CA ALA A 6 -0.97 17.22 2.92
C ALA A 6 -1.12 15.68 2.85
N ARG A 7 -2.35 15.18 2.98
CA ARG A 7 -2.72 13.76 2.79
C ARG A 7 -2.34 13.21 1.42
N HIS A 8 -2.62 13.93 0.33
CA HIS A 8 -2.33 13.43 -1.02
C HIS A 8 -0.83 13.41 -1.29
N HIS A 9 -0.10 14.42 -0.79
CA HIS A 9 1.36 14.43 -0.83
C HIS A 9 1.94 13.24 -0.07
N PHE A 10 1.40 12.93 1.11
CA PHE A 10 1.85 11.79 1.91
C PHE A 10 1.60 10.45 1.21
N LYS A 11 0.35 10.19 0.76
CA LYS A 11 0.00 8.99 -0.02
C LYS A 11 0.89 8.83 -1.26
N PHE A 12 1.12 9.92 -2.00
CA PHE A 12 1.98 9.92 -3.18
C PHE A 12 3.44 9.60 -2.86
N SER A 13 4.01 10.24 -1.83
CA SER A 13 5.40 10.03 -1.44
C SER A 13 5.64 8.58 -1.00
N LEU A 14 4.71 8.05 -0.22
CA LEU A 14 4.72 6.65 0.17
C LEU A 14 4.60 5.74 -1.06
N LEU A 15 3.65 6.02 -1.95
CA LEU A 15 3.40 5.29 -3.19
C LEU A 15 4.65 5.21 -4.08
N LEU A 16 5.38 6.32 -4.24
CA LEU A 16 6.59 6.36 -5.04
C LEU A 16 7.69 5.43 -4.48
N VAL A 17 7.87 5.42 -3.16
CA VAL A 17 8.94 4.64 -2.52
C VAL A 17 8.73 3.16 -2.68
N MET A 18 7.54 2.62 -2.38
CA MET A 18 7.42 1.17 -2.49
C MET A 18 7.28 0.69 -3.92
N LEU A 19 6.78 1.50 -4.86
CA LEU A 19 6.85 1.14 -6.28
C LEU A 19 8.32 1.02 -6.75
N ARG A 20 9.23 1.87 -6.26
CA ARG A 20 10.69 1.71 -6.48
C ARG A 20 11.24 0.40 -5.88
N PHE A 21 10.75 -0.03 -4.72
CA PHE A 21 11.12 -1.32 -4.15
C PHE A 21 10.66 -2.50 -5.00
N PHE A 22 9.38 -2.50 -5.40
CA PHE A 22 8.81 -3.61 -6.16
C PHE A 22 9.37 -3.71 -7.59
N THR A 23 9.87 -2.62 -8.17
CA THR A 23 10.49 -2.62 -9.51
C THR A 23 11.96 -3.07 -9.49
N THR A 24 12.66 -2.96 -8.36
CA THR A 24 14.09 -3.28 -8.21
C THR A 24 14.35 -4.68 -7.65
N THR A 25 13.41 -5.29 -6.93
CA THR A 25 13.56 -6.66 -6.41
C THR A 25 13.16 -7.73 -7.43
N GLY A 26 14.08 -8.64 -7.78
CA GLY A 26 13.82 -9.70 -8.77
C GLY A 26 12.83 -10.79 -8.36
N ARG A 27 12.62 -11.02 -7.05
CA ARG A 27 11.87 -12.18 -6.51
C ARG A 27 10.34 -12.12 -6.68
N SER A 28 9.76 -10.94 -6.88
CA SER A 28 8.31 -10.71 -6.98
C SER A 28 7.88 -10.06 -8.29
N ARG A 29 8.85 -9.89 -9.19
CA ARG A 29 8.75 -9.02 -10.36
C ARG A 29 7.69 -9.47 -11.36
N GLN A 30 7.37 -10.76 -11.47
CA GLN A 30 6.46 -11.20 -12.54
C GLN A 30 4.98 -10.88 -12.27
N HIS A 31 4.52 -11.00 -11.02
CA HIS A 31 3.09 -10.86 -10.69
C HIS A 31 2.71 -9.45 -10.25
N LEU A 32 3.59 -8.73 -9.55
CA LEU A 32 3.28 -7.38 -9.08
C LEU A 32 3.55 -6.31 -10.14
N LEU A 33 4.46 -6.54 -11.10
CA LEU A 33 4.95 -5.50 -12.01
C LEU A 33 3.87 -4.91 -12.91
N SER A 34 2.88 -5.70 -13.35
CA SER A 34 1.77 -5.16 -14.15
C SER A 34 0.96 -4.16 -13.33
N SER A 35 0.50 -4.54 -12.15
CA SER A 35 -0.27 -3.67 -11.25
C SER A 35 0.56 -2.47 -10.74
N VAL A 36 1.84 -2.67 -10.46
CA VAL A 36 2.81 -1.62 -10.10
C VAL A 36 2.99 -0.64 -11.25
N GLY A 37 3.24 -1.12 -12.47
CA GLY A 37 3.41 -0.30 -13.66
C GLY A 37 2.13 0.45 -14.04
N ASP A 38 0.98 -0.20 -13.94
CA ASP A 38 -0.31 0.44 -14.15
C ASP A 38 -0.57 1.55 -13.15
N THR A 39 -0.19 1.35 -11.89
CA THR A 39 -0.28 2.36 -10.83
C THR A 39 0.68 3.52 -11.12
N MET A 40 1.90 3.25 -11.55
CA MET A 40 2.87 4.28 -11.95
C MET A 40 2.36 5.12 -13.12
N GLN A 41 1.77 4.48 -14.14
CA GLN A 41 1.18 5.16 -15.28
C GLN A 41 -0.05 5.97 -14.88
N PHE A 42 -0.94 5.38 -14.06
CA PHE A 42 -2.19 5.99 -13.64
C PHE A 42 -1.99 7.28 -12.84
N PHE A 43 -0.98 7.32 -11.97
CA PHE A 43 -0.61 8.52 -11.22
C PHE A 43 0.42 9.42 -11.92
N GLY A 44 0.89 9.06 -13.12
CA GLY A 44 1.89 9.83 -13.86
C GLY A 44 3.21 9.97 -13.10
N LEU A 45 3.65 8.91 -12.41
CA LEU A 45 4.82 8.92 -11.52
C LEU A 45 6.17 9.02 -12.24
N GLN A 46 6.19 9.09 -13.57
CA GLN A 46 7.41 9.14 -14.39
C GLN A 46 8.23 10.40 -14.11
N ASP A 47 7.54 11.52 -13.84
CA ASP A 47 8.16 12.81 -13.56
C ASP A 47 8.33 13.08 -12.06
N GLU A 48 7.94 12.13 -11.19
CA GLU A 48 7.96 12.25 -9.72
C GLU A 48 7.29 13.53 -9.18
N THR A 49 6.36 14.09 -9.95
CA THR A 49 5.66 15.33 -9.65
C THR A 49 4.20 15.06 -9.30
N LEU A 50 3.67 15.87 -8.39
CA LEU A 50 2.25 15.81 -8.01
C LEU A 50 1.39 16.34 -9.15
N GLN A 51 0.60 15.46 -9.76
CA GLN A 51 -0.35 15.85 -10.80
C GLN A 51 -1.63 16.49 -10.22
N ALA A 52 -2.24 17.39 -10.98
CA ALA A 52 -3.43 18.12 -10.55
C ALA A 52 -4.68 17.24 -10.39
N ASN A 53 -4.79 16.16 -11.18
CA ASN A 53 -5.90 15.19 -11.18
C ASN A 53 -5.78 14.12 -10.07
N MET A 54 -4.83 14.28 -9.15
CA MET A 54 -4.54 13.29 -8.14
C MET A 54 -5.71 13.04 -7.17
N PRO A 55 -6.47 14.05 -6.71
CA PRO A 55 -7.64 13.82 -5.86
C PRO A 55 -8.68 12.92 -6.53
N GLU A 56 -8.96 13.14 -7.81
CA GLU A 56 -9.90 12.35 -8.61
C GLU A 56 -9.41 10.91 -8.79
N ASN A 57 -8.11 10.74 -9.03
CA ASN A 57 -7.49 9.41 -9.12
C ASN A 57 -7.60 8.62 -7.82
N TRP A 58 -7.38 9.27 -6.67
CA TRP A 58 -7.57 8.62 -5.37
C TRP A 58 -9.02 8.23 -5.14
N GLN A 59 -9.95 9.14 -5.47
CA GLN A 59 -11.38 8.88 -5.35
C GLN A 59 -11.82 7.68 -6.18
N LEU A 60 -11.32 7.56 -7.42
CA LEU A 60 -11.61 6.42 -8.29
C LEU A 60 -11.14 5.09 -7.67
N LEU A 61 -9.92 5.06 -7.12
CA LEU A 61 -9.40 3.84 -6.47
C LEU A 61 -10.19 3.48 -5.20
N ASP A 62 -10.67 4.48 -4.47
CA ASP A 62 -11.52 4.29 -3.29
C ASP A 62 -12.94 3.81 -3.66
N ASP A 63 -13.48 4.23 -4.80
CA ASP A 63 -14.73 3.71 -5.36
C ASP A 63 -14.56 2.25 -5.80
N GLU A 64 -13.48 1.92 -6.52
CA GLU A 64 -13.20 0.54 -6.93
C GLU A 64 -12.93 -0.37 -5.74
N TRP A 65 -12.22 0.10 -4.72
CA TRP A 65 -12.03 -0.67 -3.49
C TRP A 65 -13.35 -1.03 -2.83
N ARG A 66 -14.30 -0.09 -2.76
CA ARG A 66 -15.63 -0.33 -2.21
C ARG A 66 -16.41 -1.36 -3.02
N LYS A 67 -16.29 -1.35 -4.36
CA LYS A 67 -16.89 -2.40 -5.21
C LYS A 67 -16.28 -3.76 -4.91
N LEU A 68 -14.94 -3.85 -4.81
CA LEU A 68 -14.27 -5.10 -4.48
C LEU A 68 -14.70 -5.66 -3.11
N LEU A 69 -14.90 -4.80 -2.12
CA LEU A 69 -15.39 -5.22 -0.80
C LEU A 69 -16.85 -5.70 -0.79
N ASN A 70 -17.62 -5.46 -1.85
CA ASN A 70 -19.02 -5.91 -1.93
C ASN A 70 -19.20 -7.08 -2.92
N ASP A 71 -18.49 -7.05 -4.04
CA ASP A 71 -18.82 -7.84 -5.23
C ASP A 71 -17.70 -8.81 -5.64
N SER A 72 -16.70 -9.04 -4.79
CA SER A 72 -15.54 -9.90 -5.10
C SER A 72 -15.24 -10.94 -4.01
N CYS A 73 -14.17 -11.72 -4.23
CA CYS A 73 -13.64 -12.65 -3.24
C CYS A 73 -13.16 -11.96 -1.94
N LEU A 74 -13.04 -10.63 -1.92
CA LEU A 74 -12.70 -9.85 -0.72
C LEU A 74 -13.93 -9.50 0.15
N ALA A 75 -15.15 -9.73 -0.34
CA ALA A 75 -16.37 -9.38 0.38
C ALA A 75 -16.54 -10.11 1.73
N PRO A 76 -16.18 -11.40 1.86
CA PRO A 76 -16.21 -12.05 3.16
C PRO A 76 -15.20 -11.42 4.12
N PRO A 77 -15.61 -10.96 5.32
CA PRO A 77 -14.76 -10.18 6.22
C PRO A 77 -13.54 -10.96 6.73
N HIS A 78 -13.60 -12.29 6.70
CA HIS A 78 -12.51 -13.14 7.17
C HIS A 78 -11.28 -13.09 6.25
N VAL A 79 -11.41 -12.75 4.97
CA VAL A 79 -10.30 -12.77 4.01
C VAL A 79 -9.22 -11.76 4.41
N LEU A 80 -9.59 -10.49 4.57
CA LEU A 80 -8.67 -9.45 5.02
C LEU A 80 -8.31 -9.60 6.51
N LYS A 81 -9.29 -10.00 7.35
CA LYS A 81 -9.06 -10.21 8.79
C LYS A 81 -7.96 -11.25 9.04
N ASN A 82 -7.96 -12.36 8.31
CA ASN A 82 -6.97 -13.42 8.49
C ASN A 82 -5.56 -12.94 8.14
N TYR A 83 -5.43 -12.12 7.10
CA TYR A 83 -4.14 -11.53 6.75
C TYR A 83 -3.60 -10.61 7.86
N PHE A 84 -4.42 -9.70 8.38
CA PHE A 84 -3.98 -8.82 9.46
C PHE A 84 -3.68 -9.58 10.75
N LEU A 85 -4.50 -10.57 11.11
CA LEU A 85 -4.23 -11.42 12.28
C LEU A 85 -2.89 -12.14 12.15
N TYR A 86 -2.57 -12.67 10.97
CA TYR A 86 -1.26 -13.26 10.70
C TYR A 86 -0.14 -12.24 10.89
N GLN A 87 -0.30 -11.02 10.37
CA GLN A 87 0.72 -9.96 10.50
C GLN A 87 0.92 -9.53 11.96
N PHE A 88 -0.15 -9.37 12.74
CA PHE A 88 -0.11 -9.08 14.18
C PHE A 88 0.63 -10.15 14.96
N HIS A 89 0.32 -11.41 14.70
CA HIS A 89 0.98 -12.54 15.34
C HIS A 89 2.46 -12.62 14.94
N HIS A 90 2.76 -12.55 13.63
CA HIS A 90 4.11 -12.70 13.12
C HIS A 90 5.07 -11.61 13.63
N SER A 91 4.62 -10.38 13.76
CA SER A 91 5.48 -9.28 14.22
C SER A 91 5.57 -9.17 15.74
N THR A 92 4.93 -10.06 16.51
CA THR A 92 4.85 -9.97 17.98
C THR A 92 4.28 -8.63 18.46
N PHE A 93 3.23 -8.14 17.80
CA PHE A 93 2.64 -6.84 18.11
C PHE A 93 2.23 -6.71 19.59
N GLY A 94 2.57 -5.59 20.22
CA GLY A 94 2.22 -5.31 21.62
C GLY A 94 3.07 -6.05 22.67
N LEU A 95 4.02 -6.90 22.27
CA LEU A 95 4.94 -7.57 23.20
C LEU A 95 6.22 -6.77 23.51
N LYS A 96 6.42 -5.64 22.83
CA LYS A 96 7.56 -4.71 23.00
C LYS A 96 7.06 -3.38 23.55
N ASP A 97 7.93 -2.38 23.64
CA ASP A 97 7.55 -1.04 24.06
C ASP A 97 6.53 -0.37 23.11
N LEU A 98 5.94 0.72 23.60
CA LEU A 98 4.91 1.49 22.89
C LEU A 98 5.44 2.03 21.56
N THR A 99 6.66 2.55 21.53
CA THR A 99 7.28 3.11 20.32
C THR A 99 7.38 2.07 19.21
N HIS A 100 7.86 0.87 19.55
CA HIS A 100 7.95 -0.23 18.60
C HIS A 100 6.57 -0.70 18.13
N SER A 101 5.59 -0.74 19.04
CA SER A 101 4.22 -1.14 18.72
C SER A 101 3.56 -0.15 17.76
N ILE A 102 3.70 1.15 18.01
CA ILE A 102 3.22 2.22 17.12
C ILE A 102 3.90 2.15 15.75
N ARG A 103 5.22 1.94 15.71
CA ARG A 103 5.94 1.77 14.44
C ARG A 103 5.45 0.54 13.66
N THR A 104 5.19 -0.55 14.36
CA THR A 104 4.62 -1.78 13.76
C THR A 104 3.22 -1.52 13.19
N LEU A 105 2.39 -0.76 13.91
CA LEU A 105 1.07 -0.33 13.42
C LEU A 105 1.18 0.51 12.14
N TYR A 106 2.18 1.39 12.08
CA TYR A 106 2.48 2.19 10.89
C TYR A 106 2.74 1.31 9.67
N TYR A 107 3.56 0.27 9.83
CA TYR A 107 3.83 -0.69 8.75
C TYR A 107 2.55 -1.37 8.25
N TYR A 108 1.62 -1.74 9.14
CA TYR A 108 0.37 -2.36 8.69
C TYR A 108 -0.51 -1.44 7.87
N PHE A 109 -0.57 -0.15 8.23
CA PHE A 109 -1.34 0.80 7.44
C PHE A 109 -0.70 1.07 6.09
N ILE A 110 0.64 1.09 6.01
CA ILE A 110 1.37 1.15 4.74
C ILE A 110 1.08 -0.10 3.90
N ASP A 111 1.19 -1.29 4.49
CA ASP A 111 0.99 -2.56 3.81
C ASP A 111 -0.45 -2.66 3.27
N PHE A 112 -1.43 -2.32 4.10
CA PHE A 112 -2.84 -2.27 3.69
C PHE A 112 -3.08 -1.27 2.56
N PHE A 113 -2.58 -0.05 2.71
CA PHE A 113 -2.73 1.00 1.70
C PHE A 113 -2.22 0.55 0.33
N TYR A 114 -1.07 -0.12 0.31
CA TYR A 114 -0.50 -0.65 -0.92
C TYR A 114 -1.31 -1.78 -1.53
N LEU A 115 -1.68 -2.78 -0.74
CA LEU A 115 -2.48 -3.90 -1.22
C LEU A 115 -3.83 -3.43 -1.77
N LYS A 116 -4.50 -2.52 -1.04
CA LYS A 116 -5.72 -1.84 -1.50
C LYS A 116 -5.49 -1.16 -2.86
N THR A 117 -4.42 -0.35 -2.97
CA THR A 117 -4.10 0.38 -4.21
C THR A 117 -3.88 -0.57 -5.39
N LEU A 118 -3.08 -1.62 -5.21
CA LEU A 118 -2.77 -2.57 -6.28
C LEU A 118 -3.99 -3.36 -6.75
N LEU A 119 -4.87 -3.76 -5.83
CA LEU A 119 -6.10 -4.49 -6.17
C LEU A 119 -7.14 -3.57 -6.82
N SER A 120 -7.35 -2.36 -6.29
CA SER A 120 -8.19 -1.36 -6.96
C SER A 120 -7.70 -1.05 -8.37
N MET A 121 -6.38 -0.94 -8.56
CA MET A 121 -5.81 -0.69 -9.89
C MET A 121 -6.06 -1.87 -10.85
N GLN A 122 -6.03 -3.11 -10.37
CA GLN A 122 -6.44 -4.26 -11.20
C GLN A 122 -7.89 -4.11 -11.67
N SER A 123 -8.79 -3.75 -10.75
CA SER A 123 -10.21 -3.50 -11.06
C SER A 123 -10.42 -2.37 -12.07
N VAL A 124 -9.76 -1.21 -11.88
CA VAL A 124 -9.81 -0.08 -12.85
C VAL A 124 -9.37 -0.51 -14.25
N ARG A 125 -8.39 -1.40 -14.37
CA ARG A 125 -7.92 -1.92 -15.67
C ARG A 125 -8.81 -3.03 -16.24
N GLY A 126 -9.94 -3.33 -15.61
CA GLY A 126 -10.86 -4.39 -16.02
C GLY A 126 -10.32 -5.81 -15.80
N ARG A 127 -9.28 -5.98 -14.96
CA ARG A 127 -8.77 -7.30 -14.61
C ARG A 127 -9.59 -7.87 -13.45
N ALA A 128 -9.94 -9.16 -13.57
CA ALA A 128 -10.68 -9.86 -12.53
C ALA A 128 -9.83 -9.98 -11.25
N VAL A 129 -10.38 -9.54 -10.11
CA VAL A 129 -9.80 -9.73 -8.78
C VAL A 129 -10.30 -11.08 -8.23
N SER A 130 -9.81 -12.16 -8.82
CA SER A 130 -10.09 -13.53 -8.38
C SER A 130 -9.33 -13.86 -7.09
N GLU A 131 -9.73 -14.96 -6.43
CA GLU A 131 -9.04 -15.46 -5.23
C GLU A 131 -7.56 -15.75 -5.52
N GLU A 132 -7.28 -16.37 -6.67
CA GLU A 132 -5.91 -16.62 -7.14
C GLU A 132 -5.12 -15.31 -7.31
N ALA A 133 -5.71 -14.29 -7.94
CA ALA A 133 -5.06 -13.01 -8.14
C ALA A 133 -4.76 -12.30 -6.81
N VAL A 134 -5.69 -12.36 -5.85
CA VAL A 134 -5.49 -11.85 -4.49
C VAL A 134 -4.36 -12.62 -3.79
N GLN A 135 -4.39 -13.95 -3.82
CA GLN A 135 -3.37 -14.79 -3.18
C GLN A 135 -1.96 -14.54 -3.77
N LEU A 136 -1.85 -14.43 -5.09
CA LEU A 136 -0.60 -14.07 -5.76
C LEU A 136 -0.15 -12.66 -5.36
N THR A 137 -1.06 -11.69 -5.35
CA THR A 137 -0.74 -10.31 -4.92
C THR A 137 -0.17 -10.31 -3.50
N PHE A 138 -0.84 -10.98 -2.55
CA PHE A 138 -0.43 -11.00 -1.14
C PHE A 138 0.88 -11.76 -0.92
N SER A 139 1.06 -12.92 -1.55
CA SER A 139 2.26 -13.75 -1.38
C SER A 139 3.51 -13.09 -1.98
N HIS A 140 3.40 -12.51 -3.17
CA HIS A 140 4.51 -11.79 -3.79
C HIS A 140 4.82 -10.49 -3.06
N TYR A 141 3.80 -9.81 -2.52
CA TYR A 141 3.98 -8.63 -1.69
C TYR A 141 4.76 -8.98 -0.41
N ALA A 142 4.29 -9.97 0.34
CA ALA A 142 4.95 -10.46 1.55
C ALA A 142 6.38 -10.95 1.28
N THR A 143 6.62 -11.57 0.13
CA THR A 143 7.97 -12.01 -0.26
C THR A 143 8.96 -10.84 -0.32
N VAL A 144 8.53 -9.66 -0.79
CA VAL A 144 9.39 -8.47 -0.80
C VAL A 144 9.51 -7.88 0.60
N THR A 145 8.37 -7.65 1.27
CA THR A 145 8.37 -6.86 2.51
C THR A 145 8.95 -7.63 3.71
N MET A 146 8.87 -8.96 3.71
CA MET A 146 9.35 -9.81 4.81
C MET A 146 10.75 -10.38 4.57
N HIS A 147 11.19 -10.51 3.31
CA HIS A 147 12.50 -11.13 2.99
C HIS A 147 13.51 -10.16 2.36
N SER A 148 13.21 -8.86 2.33
CA SER A 148 14.17 -7.83 1.94
C SER A 148 14.74 -7.13 3.17
N ALA A 149 16.01 -7.42 3.47
CA ALA A 149 16.72 -6.84 4.62
C ALA A 149 16.79 -5.31 4.59
N HIS A 150 16.71 -4.70 3.41
CA HIS A 150 16.83 -3.24 3.23
C HIS A 150 15.49 -2.51 3.15
N PHE A 151 14.36 -3.25 3.09
CA PHE A 151 13.05 -2.64 2.91
C PHE A 151 12.63 -1.83 4.16
N ARG A 152 12.65 -2.45 5.35
CA ARG A 152 12.23 -1.81 6.60
C ARG A 152 13.08 -0.57 6.95
N PRO A 153 14.42 -0.60 6.91
CA PRO A 153 15.23 0.57 7.24
C PRO A 153 15.02 1.78 6.31
N GLN A 154 14.83 1.54 5.01
CA GLN A 154 14.55 2.62 4.07
C GLN A 154 13.12 3.15 4.22
N LEU A 155 12.16 2.29 4.55
CA LEU A 155 10.81 2.71 4.89
C LEU A 155 10.80 3.55 6.17
N ASP A 156 11.61 3.21 7.17
CA ASP A 156 11.78 4.02 8.37
C ASP A 156 12.34 5.41 8.06
N ALA A 157 13.41 5.49 7.25
CA ALA A 157 13.97 6.78 6.84
C ALA A 157 12.94 7.65 6.10
N LEU A 158 12.05 7.03 5.32
CA LEU A 158 10.95 7.74 4.66
C LEU A 158 9.89 8.20 5.66
N ILE A 159 9.44 7.31 6.55
CA ILE A 159 8.47 7.63 7.59
C ILE A 159 9.00 8.79 8.43
N ASP A 160 10.26 8.75 8.85
CA ASP A 160 10.87 9.79 9.68
C ASP A 160 10.99 11.13 8.93
N LYS A 161 11.20 11.08 7.60
CA LYS A 161 11.19 12.28 6.74
C LYS A 161 9.79 12.85 6.52
N LEU A 162 8.77 12.00 6.46
CA LEU A 162 7.38 12.37 6.20
C LEU A 162 6.58 12.66 7.47
N ASN A 163 6.96 12.09 8.61
CA ASN A 163 6.36 12.36 9.90
C ASN A 163 6.66 13.81 10.25
N TYR A 164 5.66 14.67 10.08
CA TYR A 164 5.59 16.05 10.55
C TYR A 164 5.58 16.14 12.10
N GLY A 165 6.32 15.26 12.80
CA GLY A 165 6.41 15.19 14.25
C GLY A 165 5.31 14.40 14.97
N ASP A 166 4.45 13.67 14.26
CA ASP A 166 3.38 12.85 14.86
C ASP A 166 3.34 11.43 14.31
N ASP A 167 3.42 10.45 15.21
CA ASP A 167 3.37 9.02 14.95
C ASP A 167 2.01 8.54 14.37
N LEU A 168 0.97 9.37 14.45
CA LEU A 168 -0.38 9.07 13.94
C LEU A 168 -0.61 9.48 12.48
N SER A 169 0.38 10.07 11.81
CA SER A 169 0.28 10.48 10.39
C SER A 169 -0.11 9.31 9.45
N CYS A 170 0.19 8.08 9.84
CA CYS A 170 -0.22 6.85 9.15
C CYS A 170 -1.74 6.69 8.98
N LEU A 171 -2.55 7.27 9.88
CA LEU A 171 -4.01 7.21 9.80
C LEU A 171 -4.56 7.89 8.54
N LEU A 172 -3.80 8.80 7.94
CA LEU A 172 -4.16 9.46 6.67
C LEU A 172 -4.21 8.48 5.48
N LEU A 173 -3.69 7.26 5.63
CA LEU A 173 -3.69 6.20 4.63
C LEU A 173 -4.99 5.38 4.60
N LEU A 174 -5.77 5.39 5.69
CA LEU A 174 -6.94 4.51 5.84
C LEU A 174 -8.18 5.02 5.11
N ASN A 175 -8.30 6.33 4.98
CA ASN A 175 -9.39 6.98 4.26
C ASN A 175 -9.05 7.09 2.79
#